data_AF-A0A1G2ZUD5-F1
#
_entry.id   AF-A0A1G2ZUD5-F1
#
_cell.length_a   1.000
_cell.length_b   1.000
_cell.length_c   1.000
_cell.angle_alpha   90.00
_cell.angle_beta   90.00
_cell.angle_gamma   90.00
#
_symmetry.space_group_name_H-M   'P 1'
#
loop_
_entity.id
_entity.type
_entity.pdbx_description
1 polymer ?
#
loop_
_entity_poly.entity_id
_entity_poly.type
_entity_poly.pdbx_seq_one_letter_code
_entity_poly.pdbx_strand_id
1 'polypeptide(L)'
;MMGPKDLNKKNFILWYSLYASQKELEMARASNREALHRLLKEYAEEVDRVDNTKRLYERIVQPQSLSTQGFDGVLRMDCFSGNEKNI
;
A
#
# COMPACT_ATOMS: atom_id res chain seq x y z
N MET A 1 9.80 -5.62 -20.38
CA MET A 1 10.18 -4.28 -19.89
C MET A 1 8.90 -3.52 -19.61
N MET A 2 8.78 -2.83 -18.47
CA MET A 2 7.56 -2.08 -18.15
C MET A 2 7.48 -0.82 -19.01
N GLY A 3 6.32 -0.57 -19.63
CA GLY A 3 6.16 0.58 -20.53
C GLY A 3 6.12 1.91 -19.75
N PRO A 4 6.45 3.04 -20.40
CA PRO A 4 6.44 4.35 -19.76
C PRO A 4 5.05 4.72 -19.20
N LYS A 5 3.97 4.30 -19.88
CA LYS A 5 2.60 4.50 -19.40
C LYS A 5 2.34 3.78 -18.08
N ASP A 6 2.77 2.52 -17.98
CA ASP A 6 2.53 1.73 -16.78
C ASP A 6 3.39 2.21 -15.60
N LEU A 7 4.61 2.71 -15.88
CA LEU A 7 5.46 3.34 -14.87
C LEU A 7 4.81 4.61 -14.31
N ASN A 8 4.30 5.49 -15.20
CA ASN A 8 3.60 6.70 -14.78
C ASN A 8 2.34 6.40 -13.97
N LYS A 9 1.57 5.38 -14.36
CA LYS A 9 0.43 4.88 -13.59
C LYS A 9 0.85 4.46 -12.18
N LYS A 10 1.88 3.61 -12.05
CA LYS A 10 2.39 3.16 -10.75
C LYS A 10 2.85 4.34 -9.89
N ASN A 11 3.61 5.27 -10.47
CA ASN A 11 4.11 6.44 -9.75
C ASN A 11 2.96 7.30 -9.21
N PHE A 12 1.93 7.54 -10.02
CA PHE A 12 0.76 8.30 -9.58
C PHE A 12 0.02 7.60 -8.44
N ILE A 13 -0.29 6.31 -8.57
CA ILE A 13 -1.05 5.57 -7.54
C ILE A 13 -0.29 5.54 -6.20
N LEU A 14 1.02 5.28 -6.25
CA LEU A 14 1.86 5.25 -5.05
C LEU A 14 1.94 6.63 -4.41
N TRP A 15 2.18 7.67 -5.20
CA TRP A 15 2.18 9.04 -4.70
C TRP A 15 0.84 9.36 -4.04
N TYR A 16 -0.29 9.17 -4.74
CA TYR A 16 -1.61 9.56 -4.24
C TYR A 16 -2.01 8.83 -2.96
N SER A 17 -1.77 7.52 -2.88
CA SER A 17 -2.35 6.67 -1.83
C SER A 17 -1.44 6.52 -0.59
N LEU A 18 -0.12 6.60 -0.79
CA LEU A 18 0.86 6.27 0.24
C LEU A 18 1.77 7.43 0.64
N TYR A 19 2.19 8.28 -0.31
CA TYR A 19 3.26 9.25 -0.04
C TYR A 19 2.79 10.71 0.05
N ALA A 20 1.72 11.07 -0.66
CA ALA A 20 1.22 12.44 -0.67
C ALA A 20 0.70 12.83 0.72
N SER A 21 1.24 13.92 1.25
CA SER A 21 0.69 14.57 2.42
C SER A 21 -0.65 15.23 2.10
N GLN A 22 -1.45 15.47 3.13
CA GLN A 22 -2.74 16.17 2.98
C GLN A 22 -2.57 17.53 2.29
N LYS A 23 -1.51 18.28 2.61
CA LYS A 23 -1.20 19.58 2.00
C LYS A 23 -0.93 19.46 0.50
N GLU A 24 -0.19 18.44 0.08
CA GLU A 24 0.10 18.20 -1.35
C GLU A 24 -1.18 17.80 -2.10
N LEU A 25 -2.04 16.98 -1.48
CA LEU A 25 -3.33 16.61 -2.07
C LEU A 25 -4.25 17.82 -2.22
N GLU A 26 -4.31 18.70 -1.23
CA GLU A 26 -5.05 19.95 -1.30
C GLU A 26 -4.51 20.88 -2.39
N MET A 27 -3.19 21.02 -2.47
CA MET A 27 -2.55 21.79 -3.52
C MET A 27 -2.86 21.21 -4.91
N ALA A 28 -2.77 19.90 -5.08
CA ALA A 28 -3.09 19.23 -6.34
C ALA A 28 -4.58 19.39 -6.72
N ARG A 29 -5.49 19.35 -5.74
CA ARG A 29 -6.91 19.63 -5.96
C ARG A 29 -7.17 21.08 -6.34
N ALA A 30 -6.37 22.02 -5.87
CA ALA A 30 -6.50 23.44 -6.19
C ALA A 30 -5.89 23.79 -7.56
N SER A 31 -4.69 23.30 -7.87
CA SER A 31 -3.94 23.67 -9.07
C SER A 31 -4.21 22.78 -10.28
N ASN A 32 -4.51 21.50 -10.05
CA ASN A 32 -4.57 20.47 -11.10
C ASN A 32 -5.86 19.64 -11.03
N ARG A 33 -6.97 20.25 -10.59
CA ARG A 33 -8.23 19.55 -10.29
C ARG A 33 -8.68 18.62 -11.41
N GLU A 34 -8.67 19.09 -12.65
CA GLU A 34 -9.19 18.33 -13.80
C GLU A 34 -8.29 17.13 -14.12
N ALA A 35 -6.99 17.34 -14.19
CA ALA A 35 -6.02 16.27 -14.42
C ALA A 35 -6.08 15.22 -13.30
N LEU A 36 -6.14 15.66 -12.05
CA LEU A 36 -6.28 14.78 -10.90
C LEU A 36 -7.58 13.97 -10.96
N HIS A 37 -8.71 14.61 -11.32
CA HIS A 37 -9.98 13.91 -11.47
C HIS A 37 -9.94 12.86 -12.58
N ARG A 38 -9.35 13.18 -13.74
CA ARG A 38 -9.18 12.23 -14.85
C ARG A 38 -8.34 11.03 -14.44
N LEU A 39 -7.21 11.25 -13.78
CA LEU A 39 -6.31 10.18 -13.32
C LEU A 39 -6.97 9.31 -12.25
N LEU A 40 -7.69 9.90 -11.30
CA LEU A 40 -8.45 9.14 -10.30
C LEU A 40 -9.58 8.33 -10.91
N LYS A 41 -10.22 8.83 -11.97
CA LYS A 41 -11.22 8.07 -12.71
C LYS A 41 -10.59 6.94 -13.51
N GLU A 42 -9.45 7.17 -14.17
CA GLU A 42 -8.75 6.17 -14.98
C GLU A 42 -8.18 5.03 -14.13
N TYR A 43 -7.75 5.33 -12.90
CA TYR A 43 -7.06 4.38 -12.01
C TYR A 43 -7.83 4.06 -10.72
N ALA A 44 -9.16 4.25 -10.73
CA ALA A 44 -10.01 4.10 -9.55
C ALA A 44 -9.85 2.72 -8.89
N GLU A 45 -9.88 1.65 -9.69
CA GLU A 45 -9.78 0.27 -9.18
C GLU A 45 -8.45 0.00 -8.46
N GLU A 46 -7.34 0.50 -9.00
CA GLU A 46 -6.04 0.30 -8.35
C GLU A 46 -5.85 1.16 -7.12
N VAL A 47 -6.37 2.40 -7.13
CA VAL A 47 -6.36 3.27 -5.94
C VAL A 47 -7.17 2.61 -4.83
N ASP A 48 -8.38 2.14 -5.11
CA ASP A 48 -9.23 1.44 -4.14
C ASP A 48 -8.55 0.19 -3.59
N ARG A 49 -7.85 -0.57 -4.43
CA ARG A 49 -7.11 -1.76 -3.97
C ARG A 49 -5.98 -1.40 -3.01
N VAL A 50 -5.22 -0.35 -3.31
CA VAL A 50 -4.12 0.11 -2.44
C VAL A 50 -4.67 0.67 -1.13
N ASP A 51 -5.72 1.48 -1.18
CA ASP A 51 -6.35 2.06 0.01
C ASP A 51 -6.97 0.98 0.92
N ASN A 52 -7.64 -0.03 0.34
CA ASN A 52 -8.16 -1.15 1.12
C ASN A 52 -7.04 -1.98 1.77
N THR A 53 -5.94 -2.21 1.05
CA THR A 53 -4.77 -2.91 1.59
C THR A 53 -4.11 -2.11 2.72
N LYS A 54 -3.97 -0.79 2.54
CA LYS A 54 -3.46 0.12 3.56
C LYS A 54 -4.31 0.09 4.83
N ARG A 55 -5.64 0.22 4.69
CA ARG A 55 -6.58 0.13 5.82
C ARG A 55 -6.51 -1.21 6.55
N LEU A 56 -6.37 -2.31 5.79
CA LEU A 56 -6.21 -3.64 6.37
C LEU A 56 -4.90 -3.75 7.16
N TYR A 57 -3.79 -3.25 6.61
CA TYR A 57 -2.50 -3.21 7.28
C TYR A 57 -2.57 -2.37 8.56
N GLU A 58 -3.14 -1.17 8.50
CA GLU A 58 -3.36 -0.31 9.66
C GLU A 58 -4.18 -1.06 10.73
N ARG A 59 -5.26 -1.75 10.33
CA ARG A 59 -6.08 -2.54 11.25
C ARG A 59 -5.37 -3.76 11.85
N ILE A 60 -4.47 -4.44 11.13
CA ILE A 60 -3.82 -5.66 11.64
C ILE A 60 -2.58 -5.31 12.46
N VAL A 61 -1.80 -4.32 12.02
CA VAL A 61 -0.49 -4.01 12.58
C VAL A 61 -0.56 -2.95 13.69
N GLN A 62 -1.43 -1.94 13.58
CA GLN A 62 -1.52 -0.91 14.63
C GLN A 62 -2.14 -1.37 15.97
N PRO A 63 -3.02 -2.39 16.08
CA PRO A 63 -3.45 -2.86 17.39
C PRO A 63 -2.34 -3.58 18.18
N GLN A 64 -1.30 -4.08 17.52
CA GLN A 64 -0.20 -4.77 18.20
C GLN A 64 0.72 -3.83 18.99
N SER A 65 0.70 -2.51 18.73
CA SER A 65 1.46 -1.55 19.53
C SER A 65 0.69 -1.02 20.75
N LEU A 66 -0.61 -1.32 20.87
CA LEU A 66 -1.47 -0.91 22.01
C LEU A 66 -2.06 -2.08 22.80
N SER A 67 -1.88 -3.32 22.35
CA SER A 67 -2.28 -4.50 23.11
C SER A 67 -1.12 -5.49 23.22
N THR A 68 -0.37 -5.39 24.32
CA THR A 68 0.13 -6.59 25.00
C THR A 68 -1.08 -7.34 25.59
N GLN A 69 -1.98 -7.83 24.74
CA GLN A 69 -2.89 -8.89 25.12
C GLN A 69 -2.22 -10.19 24.74
N GLY A 70 -1.78 -10.91 25.78
CA GLY A 70 -1.18 -12.22 25.65
C GLY A 70 -2.12 -13.17 24.94
N PHE A 71 -1.90 -13.36 23.65
CA PHE A 71 -2.36 -14.54 22.97
C PHE A 71 -1.27 -15.59 23.18
N ASP A 72 -1.58 -16.56 24.05
CA ASP A 72 -0.96 -17.87 24.06
C ASP A 72 -1.31 -18.57 22.74
N GLY A 73 -0.55 -18.21 21.72
CA GLY A 73 -0.76 -18.64 20.35
C GLY A 73 0.59 -18.77 19.71
N VAL A 74 1.29 -19.84 20.05
CA VAL A 74 2.49 -20.31 19.37
C VAL A 74 2.15 -20.54 17.90
N LEU A 75 2.24 -19.48 17.10
CA LEU A 75 2.36 -19.57 15.65
C LEU A 75 3.80 -19.94 15.36
N ARG A 76 4.07 -21.25 15.39
CA ARG A 76 5.26 -21.82 14.75
C ARG A 76 5.12 -21.60 13.26
N MET A 77 5.64 -20.47 12.81
CA MET A 77 5.91 -20.22 11.41
C MET A 77 7.17 -21.01 11.09
N ASP A 78 7.01 -22.31 10.81
CA ASP A 78 8.07 -23.16 10.29
C ASP A 78 8.36 -22.70 8.85
N CYS A 79 9.15 -21.63 8.73
CA CYS A 79 9.74 -21.24 7.47
C CYS A 79 10.70 -22.36 7.05
N PHE A 80 10.36 -23.02 5.95
CA PHE A 80 11.09 -24.09 5.30
C PHE A 80 12.62 -23.91 5.34
N SER A 81 13.28 -24.62 6.27
CA SER A 81 14.69 -24.97 6.11
C SER A 81 14.76 -26.21 5.24
N GLY A 82 14.73 -25.98 3.92
CA GLY A 82 15.10 -26.99 2.94
C GLY A 82 16.59 -27.24 3.04
N ASN A 83 16.97 -28.29 3.76
CA ASN A 83 18.29 -28.90 3.73
C ASN A 83 18.72 -29.19 2.29
N GLU A 84 19.92 -28.75 1.90
CA GLU A 84 20.76 -29.57 1.01
C GLU A 84 22.06 -29.90 1.75
N LYS A 85 22.13 -31.18 2.14
CA LYS A 85 23.34 -31.88 2.56
C LYS A 85 24.25 -32.02 1.35
N ASN A 86 25.57 -31.96 1.54
CA ASN A 86 26.42 -33.14 1.31
C ASN A 86 27.87 -32.91 1.79
N ILE A 87 28.26 -33.85 2.66
CA ILE A 87 29.56 -34.47 2.97
C ILE A 87 30.74 -34.00 2.12
#